data_AF-A0A9D2UYB5-F1
#
_entry.id   AF-A0A9D2UYB5-F1
#
_cell.length_a   1.000
_cell.length_b   1.000
_cell.length_c   1.000
_cell.angle_alpha   90.00
_cell.angle_beta   90.00
_cell.angle_gamma   90.00
#
_symmetry.space_group_name_H-M   'P 1'
#
loop_
_entity.id
_entity.type
_entity.pdbx_description
1 polymer ?
#
loop_
_entity_poly.entity_id
_entity_poly.type
_entity_poly.pdbx_seq_one_letter_code
_entity_poly.pdbx_strand_id
1 'polypeptide(L)'
;MPSDATNEARALLLLQDEGLITLTDGVGLSATANDIVDNPYNIEIVETEAASVPRMLQDVDLAVINGNYALGAGLDPSTALA
;
A
#
# COMPACT_ATOMS: atom_id res chain seq x y z
N MET A 1 -0.26 4.20 -2.79
CA MET A 1 -0.78 2.83 -2.98
C MET A 1 -1.85 2.83 -4.08
N PRO A 2 -2.17 1.68 -4.72
CA PRO A 2 -3.23 1.60 -5.71
C PRO A 2 -4.60 1.95 -5.10
N SER A 3 -5.39 2.76 -5.80
CA SER A 3 -6.70 3.28 -5.38
C SER A 3 -7.89 2.39 -5.79
N ASP A 4 -7.63 1.21 -6.37
CA ASP A 4 -8.70 0.26 -6.67
C ASP A 4 -8.98 -0.61 -5.43
N ALA A 5 -10.26 -0.78 -5.10
CA ALA A 5 -10.69 -1.32 -3.80
C ALA A 5 -10.00 -2.63 -3.39
N THR A 6 -9.76 -3.56 -4.32
CA THR A 6 -9.12 -4.84 -4.00
C THR A 6 -7.65 -4.68 -3.67
N ASN A 7 -6.92 -3.85 -4.44
CA ASN A 7 -5.50 -3.65 -4.18
C ASN A 7 -5.24 -2.64 -3.06
N GLU A 8 -6.13 -1.68 -2.85
CA GLU A 8 -6.13 -0.80 -1.69
C GLU A 8 -6.25 -1.64 -0.40
N ALA A 9 -7.27 -2.50 -0.30
CA ALA A 9 -7.45 -3.35 0.87
C ALA A 9 -6.24 -4.26 1.12
N ARG A 10 -5.66 -4.85 0.06
CA ARG A 10 -4.43 -5.65 0.17
C ARG A 10 -3.23 -4.82 0.61
N ALA A 11 -3.11 -3.58 0.14
CA ALA A 11 -2.04 -2.68 0.55
C ALA A 11 -2.16 -2.32 2.02
N LEU A 12 -3.37 -2.00 2.50
CA LEU A 12 -3.63 -1.71 3.91
C LEU A 12 -3.36 -2.93 4.81
N LEU A 13 -3.79 -4.12 4.38
CA LEU A 13 -3.47 -5.36 5.10
C LEU A 13 -1.97 -5.62 5.17
N LEU A 14 -1.23 -5.37 4.08
CA LEU A 14 0.23 -5.49 4.08
C LEU A 14 0.88 -4.49 5.06
N LEU A 15 0.42 -3.23 5.09
CA LEU A 15 0.92 -2.25 6.05
C LEU A 15 0.63 -2.66 7.50
N GLN A 16 -0.50 -3.32 7.74
CA GLN A 16 -0.83 -3.88 9.06
C GLN A 16 0.08 -5.07 9.41
N ASP A 17 0.31 -5.99 8.47
CA ASP A 17 1.19 -7.15 8.68
C ASP A 17 2.63 -6.72 8.99
N GLU A 18 3.09 -5.61 8.41
CA GLU A 18 4.37 -4.95 8.71
C GLU A 18 4.35 -4.13 10.02
N GLY A 19 3.22 -4.05 10.73
CA GLY A 19 3.07 -3.34 11.99
C GLY A 19 3.14 -1.81 11.88
N LEU A 20 2.90 -1.26 10.68
CA LEU A 20 2.93 0.18 10.43
C LEU A 20 1.63 0.88 10.80
N ILE A 21 0.51 0.18 10.67
CA ILE A 21 -0.84 0.63 11.03
C ILE A 21 -1.61 -0.52 11.69
N THR A 22 -2.73 -0.21 12.34
CA THR A 22 -3.71 -1.22 12.76
C THR A 22 -5.04 -0.93 12.08
N LEU A 23 -5.67 -1.96 11.50
CA LEU A 23 -7.01 -1.85 10.92
C LEU A 23 -8.08 -2.34 11.88
N THR A 24 -9.32 -1.95 11.61
CA THR A 24 -10.50 -2.45 12.33
C THR A 24 -10.60 -3.97 12.20
N ASP A 25 -10.81 -4.65 13.33
CA ASP A 25 -10.93 -6.11 13.37
C ASP A 25 -12.00 -6.63 12.40
N GLY A 26 -11.61 -7.61 11.58
CA GLY A 26 -12.52 -8.32 10.67
C GLY A 26 -12.86 -7.59 9.36
N VAL A 27 -12.28 -6.41 9.09
CA VAL A 27 -12.55 -5.66 7.85
C VAL A 27 -12.08 -6.39 6.58
N GLY A 28 -10.96 -7.13 6.67
CA GLY A 28 -10.44 -7.99 5.61
C GLY A 28 -10.27 -7.27 4.26
N LEU A 29 -10.71 -7.92 3.18
CA LEU A 29 -10.61 -7.39 1.80
C LEU A 29 -11.60 -6.25 1.48
N SER A 30 -12.28 -5.71 2.49
CA SER A 30 -13.09 -4.50 2.38
C SER A 30 -12.45 -3.31 3.09
N ALA A 31 -11.21 -3.44 3.56
CA ALA A 31 -10.46 -2.38 4.22
C ALA A 31 -10.32 -1.15 3.33
N THR A 32 -10.49 0.02 3.94
CA THR A 32 -10.21 1.34 3.38
C THR A 32 -9.36 2.16 4.35
N ALA A 33 -8.82 3.29 3.91
CA ALA A 33 -8.09 4.20 4.79
C ALA A 33 -8.90 4.67 6.03
N ASN A 34 -10.24 4.62 5.97
CA ASN A 34 -11.10 4.96 7.11
C ASN A 34 -11.12 3.89 8.21
N ASP A 35 -10.67 2.67 7.91
CA ASP A 35 -10.67 1.55 8.84
C ASP A 35 -9.39 1.51 9.70
N ILE A 36 -8.48 2.47 9.52
CA ILE A 36 -7.24 2.61 10.30
C ILE A 36 -7.59 3.10 11.71
N VAL A 37 -7.33 2.27 12.72
CA VAL A 37 -7.62 2.56 14.14
C VAL A 37 -6.37 2.93 14.94
N ASP A 38 -5.18 2.62 14.44
CA ASP A 38 -3.90 3.08 14.99
C ASP A 38 -2.89 3.38 13.87
N ASN A 39 -2.15 4.47 14.02
CA ASN A 39 -1.14 4.96 13.07
C ASN A 39 0.00 5.63 13.84
N PRO A 40 0.85 4.86 14.54
CA PRO A 40 1.87 5.41 15.44
C PRO A 40 2.95 6.22 14.71
N TYR A 41 3.09 6.02 13.40
CA TYR A 41 4.06 6.71 12.55
C TYR A 41 3.47 7.91 11.80
N ASN A 42 2.19 8.25 12.01
CA ASN A 42 1.47 9.31 11.30
C ASN A 42 1.62 9.23 9.77
N ILE A 43 1.53 8.01 9.23
CA ILE A 43 1.64 7.76 7.79
C ILE A 43 0.47 8.43 7.07
N GLU A 44 0.78 9.24 6.06
CA GLU A 44 -0.22 9.79 5.14
C GLU A 44 -0.47 8.79 4.01
N ILE A 45 -1.72 8.36 3.87
CA ILE A 45 -2.11 7.43 2.80
C ILE A 45 -2.42 8.23 1.54
N VAL A 46 -1.59 8.05 0.53
CA VAL A 46 -1.79 8.62 -0.81
C VAL A 46 -2.23 7.52 -1.77
N GLU A 47 -3.45 7.64 -2.26
CA GLU A 47 -4.07 6.73 -3.22
C GLU A 47 -3.93 7.27 -4.64
N THR A 48 -3.58 6.39 -5.59
CA THR A 48 -3.52 6.74 -7.01
C THR A 48 -3.81 5.52 -7.89
N GLU A 49 -3.99 5.75 -9.18
CA GLU A 49 -4.17 4.69 -10.16
C GLU A 49 -2.94 3.75 -10.18
N ALA A 50 -3.17 2.44 -10.19
CA ALA A 50 -2.15 1.43 -9.97
C ALA A 50 -0.93 1.55 -10.92
N ALA A 51 -1.16 1.89 -12.20
CA ALA A 51 -0.10 2.10 -13.18
C ALA A 51 0.76 3.34 -12.92
N SER A 52 0.29 4.25 -12.06
CA SER A 52 0.98 5.50 -11.70
C SER A 52 1.84 5.37 -10.46
N VAL A 53 1.58 4.40 -9.58
CA VAL A 53 2.31 4.23 -8.32
C VAL A 53 3.84 4.16 -8.51
N PRO A 54 4.41 3.40 -9.48
CA PRO A 54 5.86 3.33 -9.64
C PRO A 54 6.54 4.69 -9.89
N ARG A 55 5.84 5.63 -10.54
CA ARG A 55 6.39 6.98 -10.83
C ARG A 55 6.46 7.87 -9.59
N MET A 56 5.67 7.56 -8.57
CA MET A 56 5.62 8.34 -7.33
C MET A 56 6.70 7.93 -6.32
N LEU A 57 7.47 6.87 -6.58
CA LEU A 57 8.51 6.36 -5.67
C LEU A 57 9.55 7.41 -5.24
N GLN A 58 9.78 8.44 -6.06
CA GLN A 58 10.70 9.53 -5.74
C GLN A 58 10.11 10.57 -4.79
N ASP A 59 8.78 10.56 -4.62
CA ASP A 59 8.01 11.57 -3.88
C ASP A 59 7.42 11.01 -2.57
N VAL A 60 7.60 9.71 -2.30
CA VAL A 60 7.05 9.02 -1.12
C VAL A 60 8.10 8.15 -0.45
N ASP A 61 7.99 7.98 0.86
CA ASP A 61 8.88 7.10 1.63
C ASP A 61 8.58 5.61 1.41
N LEU A 62 7.31 5.29 1.13
CA LEU A 62 6.80 3.92 0.96
C LEU A 62 5.80 3.87 -0.19
N ALA A 63 5.89 2.82 -1.02
CA ALA A 63 4.91 2.55 -2.05
C ALA A 63 4.55 1.06 -2.11
N VAL A 64 3.26 0.75 -2.01
CA VAL A 64 2.74 -0.57 -2.32
C VAL A 64 2.39 -0.61 -3.81
N ILE A 65 3.02 -1.52 -4.57
CA ILE A 65 2.94 -1.59 -6.03
C ILE A 65 2.55 -3.00 -6.47
N ASN A 66 1.59 -3.13 -7.40
CA ASN A 66 1.29 -4.44 -7.99
C ASN A 66 2.49 -4.99 -8.76
N GLY A 67 2.76 -6.29 -8.63
CA GLY A 67 3.95 -6.91 -9.22
C GLY A 67 4.09 -6.70 -10.74
N ASN A 68 2.98 -6.69 -11.50
CA ASN A 68 3.02 -6.42 -12.94
C ASN A 68 3.50 -4.99 -13.27
N TYR A 69 3.10 -3.99 -12.48
CA TYR A 69 3.54 -2.61 -12.66
C TYR A 69 4.97 -2.40 -12.16
N ALA A 70 5.37 -3.08 -11.09
CA ALA A 70 6.75 -3.06 -10.60
C ALA A 70 7.71 -3.60 -11.67
N LEU A 71 7.43 -4.79 -12.21
CA LEU A 71 8.23 -5.37 -13.30
C LEU A 71 8.23 -4.50 -14.55
N GLY A 72 7.07 -3.94 -14.93
CA GLY A 72 6.95 -3.04 -16.07
C GLY A 72 7.73 -1.73 -15.92
N ALA A 73 7.92 -1.27 -14.68
CA ALA A 73 8.74 -0.11 -14.34
C ALA A 73 10.22 -0.44 -14.14
N GLY A 74 10.64 -1.69 -14.31
CA GLY A 74 12.01 -2.14 -14.10
C GLY A 74 12.43 -2.21 -12.64
N LEU A 75 11.47 -2.26 -11.71
CA LEU A 75 11.74 -2.49 -10.29
C LEU A 75 12.03 -3.97 -10.05
N ASP A 76 13.06 -4.24 -9.26
CA ASP A 76 13.44 -5.60 -8.87
C ASP A 76 12.66 -6.01 -7.60
N PRO A 77 11.75 -6.99 -7.66
CA PRO A 77 11.00 -7.42 -6.48
C PRO A 77 11.90 -7.97 -5.36
N SER A 78 13.13 -8.41 -5.69
CA SER A 78 14.07 -8.90 -4.67
C SER A 78 14.63 -7.81 -3.77
N THR A 79 14.47 -6.54 -4.16
CA THR A 79 14.87 -5.38 -3.33
C THR A 79 13.70 -4.76 -2.58
N ALA A 80 12.48 -5.25 -2.79
CA ALA A 80 11.30 -4.82 -2.04
C ALA A 80 11.32 -5.42 -0.62
N LEU A 81 10.68 -4.71 0.31
CA LEU A 81 10.32 -5.28 1.61
C LEU A 81 9.31 -6.41 1.39
N ALA A 82 9.52 -7.52 2.09
CA ALA A 82 8.79 -8.78 1.91
C ALA A 82 7.44 -8.75 2.62
#